data_AF-A0A1S2RB99-F1
#
_entry.id   AF-A0A1S2RB99-F1
#
_cell.length_a   1.000
_cell.length_b   1.000
_cell.length_c   1.000
_cell.angle_alpha   90.00
_cell.angle_beta   90.00
_cell.angle_gamma   90.00
#
_symmetry.space_group_name_H-M   'P 1'
#
loop_
_entity.id
_entity.type
_entity.pdbx_description
1 polymer ?
#
loop_
_entity_poly.entity_id
_entity_poly.type
_entity_poly.pdbx_seq_one_letter_code
_entity_poly.pdbx_strand_id
1 'polypeptide(L)' 'MNLADLEKAISQKREEMIKLGMDKGLSCHETIKCSQELDRLLNVYDDLLIETKITNPMDQYHDF' A
#
# COMPACT_ATOMS: atom_id res chain seq x y z
N MET A 1 9.19 -8.65 -8.43
CA MET A 1 9.40 -7.88 -7.19
C MET A 1 9.28 -8.86 -6.03
N ASN A 2 10.18 -8.87 -5.05
CA ASN A 2 10.04 -9.73 -3.88
C ASN A 2 9.25 -8.99 -2.77
N LEU A 3 8.78 -9.72 -1.76
CA LEU A 3 7.97 -9.16 -0.67
C LEU A 3 8.69 -8.04 0.09
N ALA A 4 10.00 -8.21 0.36
CA ALA A 4 10.81 -7.23 1.08
C ALA A 4 10.99 -5.90 0.31
N ASP A 5 11.15 -5.97 -1.01
CA ASP A 5 11.22 -4.80 -1.88
C ASP A 5 9.89 -4.05 -1.90
N LEU A 6 8.78 -4.79 -1.84
CA LEU A 6 7.43 -4.22 -1.82
C LEU A 6 7.12 -3.56 -0.46
N GLU A 7 7.45 -4.21 0.66
CA GLU A 7 7.34 -3.62 1.99
C GLU A 7 8.14 -2.31 2.09
N LYS A 8 9.36 -2.30 1.57
CA LYS A 8 10.20 -1.11 1.53
C LYS A 8 9.55 0.00 0.69
N ALA A 9 9.01 -0.34 -0.48
CA ALA A 9 8.32 0.64 -1.33
C ALA A 9 7.08 1.22 -0.63
N ILE A 10 6.29 0.40 0.07
CA ILE A 10 5.15 0.83 0.87
C ILE A 10 5.59 1.79 1.98
N SER A 11 6.64 1.44 2.74
CA SER A 11 7.16 2.31 3.80
C SER A 11 7.63 3.66 3.26
N GLN A 12 8.40 3.66 2.17
CA GLN A 12 8.86 4.89 1.53
C GLN A 12 7.69 5.76 1.05
N LYS A 13 6.70 5.13 0.39
CA LYS A 13 5.54 5.86 -0.14
C LYS A 13 4.63 6.40 0.95
N ARG A 14 4.51 5.69 2.07
CA ARG A 14 3.81 6.17 3.27
C ARG A 14 4.48 7.41 3.84
N GLU A 15 5.81 7.40 3.99
CA GLU A 15 6.55 8.58 4.46
C GLU A 15 6.39 9.78 3.52
N GLU A 16 6.43 9.55 2.21
CA GLU A 16 6.18 10.58 1.20
C GLU A 16 4.78 11.19 1.34
N MET A 17 3.75 10.35 1.47
CA MET A 17 2.36 10.81 1.65
C MET A 17 2.19 11.63 2.93
N ILE A 18 2.81 11.21 4.04
CA ILE A 18 2.77 11.95 5.31
C ILE A 18 3.43 13.33 5.13
N LYS A 19 4.60 13.39 4.49
CA LYS A 19 5.29 14.66 4.22
C LYS A 19 4.45 15.58 3.34
N LEU A 20 3.88 15.06 2.25
CA LEU A 20 3.01 15.83 1.35
C LEU A 20 1.72 16.29 2.05
N GLY A 21 1.12 15.44 2.87
CA GLY A 21 -0.07 15.77 3.65
C GLY A 21 0.18 16.87 4.69
N MET A 22 1.37 16.89 5.30
CA MET A 22 1.79 17.92 6.23
C MET A 22 2.17 19.24 5.53
N ASP A 23 2.81 19.17 4.37
CA ASP A 23 3.29 20.35 3.62
C ASP A 23 2.17 21.02 2.81
N LYS A 24 1.36 20.22 2.11
CA LYS A 24 0.39 20.69 1.10
C LYS A 24 -1.06 20.39 1.44
N GLY A 25 -1.31 19.64 2.52
CA GLY A 25 -2.64 19.16 2.89
C GLY A 25 -3.05 17.87 2.18
N LEU A 26 -4.02 17.17 2.76
CA LEU A 26 -4.51 15.88 2.27
C LEU A 26 -5.33 15.98 0.98
N SER A 27 -5.94 17.13 0.73
CA SER A 27 -6.81 17.36 -0.44
C SER A 27 -6.05 17.90 -1.65
N CYS A 28 -4.73 18.12 -1.55
CA CYS A 28 -3.96 18.56 -2.71
C CYS A 28 -3.80 17.39 -3.69
N HIS A 29 -3.71 17.72 -4.98
CA HIS A 29 -3.61 16.73 -6.05
C HIS A 29 -2.43 15.77 -5.85
N GLU A 30 -1.29 16.28 -5.37
CA GLU A 30 -0.09 15.49 -5.16
C GLU A 30 -0.25 14.49 -4.00
N THR A 31 -0.86 14.89 -2.88
CA THR A 31 -1.14 13.99 -1.75
C THR A 31 -2.16 12.93 -2.13
N ILE A 32 -3.20 13.28 -2.90
CA ILE A 32 -4.19 12.33 -3.42
C ILE A 32 -3.53 11.33 -4.38
N LYS A 33 -2.66 11.80 -5.28
CA LYS A 33 -1.93 10.91 -6.18
C LYS A 33 -1.00 9.98 -5.39
N CYS A 34 -0.31 10.52 -4.38
CA CYS A 34 0.55 9.73 -3.50
C CYS A 34 -0.24 8.66 -2.73
N SER A 35 -1.46 8.98 -2.27
CA SER A 35 -2.33 8.01 -1.59
C SER A 35 -2.80 6.90 -2.53
N GLN A 36 -3.15 7.22 -3.78
CA GLN A 36 -3.52 6.23 -4.79
C GLN A 36 -2.36 5.30 -5.16
N GLU A 37 -1.14 5.83 -5.23
CA GLU A 37 0.05 5.02 -5.48
C GLU A 37 0.38 4.12 -4.29
N LEU A 38 0.23 4.61 -3.05
CA LEU A 38 0.37 3.80 -1.85
C LEU A 38 -0.68 2.68 -1.79
N ASP A 39 -1.93 2.99 -2.09
CA ASP A 39 -3.04 2.03 -2.14
C ASP A 39 -2.76 0.89 -3.12
N ARG A 40 -2.27 1.20 -4.32
CA ARG A 40 -1.86 0.17 -5.30
C ARG A 40 -0.75 -0.72 -4.77
N LEU A 41 0.23 -0.17 -4.06
CA LEU A 41 1.31 -0.98 -3.47
C LEU A 41 0.77 -1.91 -2.37
N LEU A 42 -0.18 -1.43 -1.57
CA LEU A 42 -0.87 -2.24 -0.56
C LEU A 42 -1.68 -3.37 -1.20
N ASN A 43 -2.46 -3.09 -2.24
CA ASN A 43 -3.22 -4.11 -2.97
C ASN A 43 -2.31 -5.20 -3.55
N VAL A 44 -1.17 -4.82 -4.17
CA VAL A 44 -0.20 -5.81 -4.66
C VAL A 44 0.41 -6.64 -3.52
N TYR A 45 0.62 -6.03 -2.35
CA TYR A 45 1.16 -6.73 -1.19
C TYR A 45 0.14 -7.70 -0.61
N ASP A 46 -1.12 -7.29 -0.52
CA ASP A 46 -2.22 -8.14 -0.08
C ASP A 46 -2.46 -9.28 -1.07
N ASP A 47 -2.42 -9.03 -2.38
CA ASP A 47 -2.51 -10.07 -3.41
C ASP A 47 -1.38 -11.11 -3.26
N LEU A 48 -0.13 -10.67 -3.05
CA LEU A 48 1.00 -11.59 -2.82
C LEU A 48 0.89 -12.34 -1.49
N LEU A 49 0.36 -11.70 -0.44
CA LEU A 49 0.07 -12.37 0.83
C LEU A 49 -1.05 -13.40 0.67
N ILE A 50 -2.08 -13.08 -0.10
CA ILE A 50 -3.18 -13.99 -0.42
C ILE A 50 -2.66 -15.15 -1.24
N GLU A 51 -1.87 -14.93 -2.30
CA GLU A 51 -1.27 -15.99 -3.10
C GLU A 51 -0.38 -16.93 -2.28
N THR A 52 0.42 -16.38 -1.36
CA THR A 52 1.25 -17.18 -0.44
C THR A 52 0.43 -17.89 0.64
N LYS A 53 -0.73 -17.33 1.02
CA LYS A 53 -1.70 -17.96 1.93
C LYS A 53 -2.67 -18.92 1.24
N ILE A 54 -2.89 -18.90 -0.07
CA ILE A 54 -3.77 -19.87 -0.77
C ILE A 54 -3.17 -21.29 -0.74
N THR A 55 -1.86 -21.43 -0.45
CA THR A 55 -1.25 -22.70 0.00
C THR A 55 -1.69 -23.16 1.40
N ASN A 56 -2.47 -22.37 2.14
CA ASN A 56 -3.04 -22.70 3.43
C ASN A 56 -4.50 -22.19 3.52
N PRO A 57 -5.49 -23.06 3.26
CA PRO A 57 -6.88 -22.65 3.06
C PRO A 57 -7.49 -22.20 4.39
N MET A 58 -7.46 -20.90 4.69
CA MET A 58 -8.41 -20.14 5.51
C MET A 58 -7.80 -18.76 5.80
N ASP A 59 -8.25 -17.73 5.08
CA ASP A 59 -8.84 -16.55 5.72
C ASP A 59 -9.32 -15.59 4.63
N GLN A 60 -10.64 -15.54 4.47
CA GLN A 60 -11.33 -14.46 3.77
C GLN A 60 -11.13 -13.17 4.56
N TYR A 61 -10.19 -12.33 4.12
CA TYR A 61 -10.31 -10.91 4.43
C TYR A 61 -11.35 -10.31 3.48
N HIS A 62 -12.58 -10.31 3.99
CA HIS A 62 -13.68 -9.52 3.44
C HIS A 62 -13.37 -8.06 3.75
N ASP A 63 -13.24 -7.25 2.70
CA ASP A 63 -13.03 -5.82 2.77
C ASP A 63 -14.36 -5.09 3.02
N PHE A 64 -14.28 -4.05 3.89
CA PHE A 64 -15.25 -2.99 4.22
C PHE A 64 -16.58 -3.29 4.92
#